data_AF-T0YXP7-F1
#
_entry.id   AF-T0YXP7-F1
#
_cell.length_a   1.000
_cell.length_b   1.000
_cell.length_c   1.000
_cell.angle_alpha   90.00
_cell.angle_beta   90.00
_cell.angle_gamma   90.00
#
_symmetry.space_group_name_H-M   'P 1'
#
loop_
_entity.id
_entity.type
_entity.pdbx_description
1 polymer ?
#
loop_
_entity_poly.entity_id
_entity_poly.type
_entity_poly.pdbx_seq_one_letter_code
_entity_poly.pdbx_strand_id
1 'polypeptide(L)'
;EVSGVEFVAVNTDLQALNRVPAHRVQIGGSTSRGLGAGANPDIGRKAALEDIDKIRNVLKGADMVFVTAGMGGGTGTGAAPVVSQVAMELGALTVAVVTRPFSFEGPKREANAQKGLADLKKNSDTLIVIPNDKLMSVVGKDVP
;
A
#
# COMPACT_ATOMS: atom_id res chain seq x y z
N GLU A 1 8.03 -9.20 -17.58
CA GLU A 1 7.78 -7.75 -17.53
C GLU A 1 6.43 -7.48 -18.16
N VAL A 2 5.65 -6.56 -17.60
CA VAL A 2 4.41 -6.09 -18.23
C VAL A 2 4.79 -4.84 -19.01
N SER A 3 4.62 -4.86 -20.32
CA SER A 3 4.91 -3.71 -21.18
C SER A 3 3.86 -2.62 -20.98
N GLY A 4 4.28 -1.36 -20.95
CA GLY A 4 3.38 -0.21 -20.90
C GLY A 4 2.94 0.23 -19.51
N VAL A 5 3.58 -0.26 -18.44
CA VAL A 5 3.35 0.19 -17.07
C VAL A 5 4.66 0.60 -16.39
N GLU A 6 4.59 1.63 -15.56
CA GLU A 6 5.69 2.03 -14.68
C GLU A 6 5.47 1.47 -13.28
N PHE A 7 6.52 0.90 -12.69
CA PHE A 7 6.48 0.37 -11.34
C PHE A 7 7.12 1.35 -10.35
N VAL A 8 6.35 1.70 -9.32
CA VAL A 8 6.81 2.53 -8.20
C VAL A 8 6.65 1.76 -6.90
N ALA A 9 7.75 1.64 -6.15
CA ALA A 9 7.77 1.06 -4.82
C ALA A 9 7.79 2.17 -3.78
N VAL A 10 6.80 2.18 -2.87
CA VAL A 10 6.69 3.16 -1.79
C VAL A 10 6.82 2.43 -0.45
N ASN A 11 7.78 2.80 0.39
CA ASN A 11 7.94 2.16 1.70
C ASN A 11 8.60 3.08 2.73
N THR A 12 8.30 2.84 4.01
CA THR A 12 9.01 3.43 5.16
C THR A 12 10.27 2.65 5.52
N ASP A 13 10.34 1.36 5.18
CA ASP A 13 11.52 0.51 5.38
C ASP A 13 12.50 0.68 4.21
N LEU A 14 13.65 1.28 4.49
CA LEU A 14 14.68 1.55 3.49
C LEU A 14 15.40 0.27 3.04
N GLN A 15 15.57 -0.70 3.94
CA GLN A 15 16.25 -1.96 3.63
C GLN A 15 15.40 -2.79 2.66
N ALA A 16 14.09 -2.84 2.89
CA ALA A 16 13.15 -3.47 1.98
C ALA A 16 13.14 -2.78 0.62
N LEU A 17 13.10 -1.44 0.61
CA LEU A 17 13.03 -0.65 -0.62
C LEU A 17 14.27 -0.83 -1.51
N ASN A 18 15.46 -0.95 -0.91
CA ASN A 18 16.71 -1.12 -1.64
C ASN A 18 16.78 -2.41 -2.48
N ARG A 19 15.96 -3.42 -2.16
CA ARG A 19 15.90 -4.71 -2.85
C ARG A 19 14.94 -4.72 -4.05
N VAL A 20 14.17 -3.65 -4.27
CA VAL A 20 13.14 -3.60 -5.31
C VAL A 20 13.71 -3.05 -6.63
N PRO A 21 13.58 -3.77 -7.76
CA PRO A 21 14.02 -3.30 -9.07
C PRO A 21 12.96 -2.40 -9.73
N ALA A 22 12.64 -1.28 -9.09
CA ALA A 22 11.61 -0.33 -9.55
C ALA A 22 12.01 1.11 -9.18
N HIS A 23 11.20 2.10 -9.60
CA HIS A 23 11.34 3.46 -9.06
C HIS A 23 11.02 3.43 -7.55
N ARG A 24 11.89 3.99 -6.71
CA ARG A 24 11.82 3.84 -5.25
C ARG A 24 11.50 5.16 -4.57
N VAL A 25 10.44 5.19 -3.79
CA VAL A 25 10.05 6.33 -2.97
C VAL A 25 10.10 5.92 -1.51
N GLN A 26 11.13 6.40 -0.81
CA GLN A 26 11.17 6.28 0.64
C GLN A 26 10.29 7.38 1.25
N ILE A 27 9.38 6.98 2.13
CA ILE A 27 8.49 7.88 2.89
C ILE A 27 8.76 7.80 4.39
N GLY A 28 8.48 8.87 5.12
CA GLY A 28 8.65 8.96 6.57
C GLY A 28 10.10 8.83 7.00
N GLY A 29 11.02 9.50 6.31
CA GLY A 29 12.44 9.51 6.66
C GLY A 29 12.67 9.95 8.11
N SER A 30 11.95 10.99 8.55
CA SER A 30 12.02 11.48 9.93
C SER A 30 11.15 10.65 10.87
N THR A 31 9.95 10.28 10.42
CA THR A 31 8.96 9.55 11.23
C THR A 31 9.41 8.13 11.59
N SER A 32 10.02 7.40 10.66
CA SER A 32 10.40 5.98 10.83
C SER A 32 11.91 5.76 10.95
N ARG A 33 12.73 6.75 10.58
CA ARG A 33 14.20 6.62 10.46
C ARG A 33 14.63 5.43 9.57
N GLY A 34 13.80 5.07 8.59
CA GLY A 34 14.06 3.96 7.67
C GLY A 34 13.80 2.56 8.24
N LEU A 35 13.22 2.45 9.45
CA LEU A 35 12.98 1.17 10.14
C LEU A 35 11.58 0.59 9.92
N GLY A 36 10.73 1.26 9.15
CA GLY A 36 9.36 0.84 8.92
C GLY A 36 8.35 1.41 9.93
N ALA A 37 7.06 1.14 9.68
CA ALA A 37 5.96 1.67 10.48
C ALA A 37 5.54 0.83 11.70
N GLY A 38 6.25 -0.27 12.01
CA GLY A 38 6.02 -1.08 13.22
C GLY A 38 4.59 -1.62 13.37
N ALA A 39 3.95 -2.01 12.27
CA ALA A 39 2.54 -2.45 12.22
C ALA A 39 1.52 -1.41 12.74
N ASN A 40 1.89 -0.13 12.81
CA ASN A 40 1.01 0.97 13.17
C ASN A 40 0.58 1.77 11.92
N PRO A 41 -0.70 1.73 11.51
CA PRO A 41 -1.21 2.48 10.37
C PRO A 41 -1.02 3.99 10.48
N ASP A 42 -1.11 4.56 11.69
CA ASP A 42 -0.98 6.01 11.89
C ASP A 42 0.43 6.50 11.54
N ILE A 43 1.45 5.68 11.82
CA ILE A 43 2.84 5.95 11.42
C ILE A 43 2.97 5.90 9.90
N GLY A 44 2.35 4.90 9.24
CA GLY A 44 2.34 4.78 7.78
C GLY A 44 1.67 5.97 7.11
N ARG A 45 0.53 6.42 7.64
CA ARG A 45 -0.20 7.60 7.16
C ARG A 45 0.62 8.87 7.33
N LYS A 46 1.17 9.09 8.53
CA LYS A 46 2.02 10.26 8.81
C LYS A 46 3.24 10.29 7.89
N ALA A 47 3.87 9.15 7.66
CA ALA A 47 5.00 9.03 6.74
C ALA A 47 4.63 9.42 5.30
N ALA A 48 3.47 8.98 4.81
CA ALA A 48 3.00 9.35 3.47
C ALA A 48 2.67 10.84 3.35
N LEU A 49 2.08 11.45 4.39
CA LEU A 49 1.82 12.88 4.44
C LEU A 49 3.09 13.72 4.54
N GLU A 50 4.08 13.27 5.31
CA GLU A 50 5.41 13.90 5.42
C GLU A 50 6.08 14.04 4.05
N ASP A 51 5.94 13.03 3.19
CA ASP A 51 6.58 12.94 1.89
C ASP A 51 5.58 13.02 0.72
N ILE A 52 4.47 13.73 0.92
CA ILE A 52 3.37 13.81 -0.05
C ILE A 52 3.82 14.37 -1.41
N ASP A 53 4.75 15.31 -1.42
CA ASP A 53 5.26 15.90 -2.67
C ASP A 53 6.10 14.90 -3.47
N LYS A 54 6.82 13.99 -2.80
CA LYS A 54 7.54 12.90 -3.49
C LYS A 54 6.54 11.97 -4.18
N ILE A 55 5.45 11.61 -3.48
CA ILE A 55 4.37 10.79 -4.03
C ILE A 55 3.71 11.51 -5.21
N ARG A 56 3.38 12.80 -5.07
CA ARG A 56 2.77 13.59 -6.14
C ARG A 56 3.65 13.66 -7.38
N ASN A 57 4.96 13.82 -7.21
CA ASN A 57 5.90 13.92 -8.33
C ASN A 57 5.99 12.63 -9.15
N VAL A 58 5.98 11.46 -8.50
CA VAL A 58 6.07 10.17 -9.21
C VAL A 58 4.76 9.75 -9.87
N LEU A 59 3.62 10.29 -9.43
CA LEU A 59 2.31 10.00 -10.01
C LEU A 59 1.90 10.99 -11.11
N LYS A 60 2.64 12.11 -11.26
CA LYS A 60 2.26 13.19 -12.17
C LYS A 60 2.30 12.72 -13.62
N GLY A 61 1.19 12.94 -14.33
CA GLY A 61 1.05 12.58 -15.74
C GLY A 61 0.55 11.16 -15.99
N ALA A 62 0.26 10.38 -14.94
CA ALA A 62 -0.39 9.08 -15.09
C ALA A 62 -1.87 9.26 -15.44
N ASP A 63 -2.34 8.58 -16.49
CA ASP A 63 -3.77 8.50 -16.82
C ASP A 63 -4.52 7.56 -15.86
N MET A 64 -3.83 6.52 -15.39
CA MET A 64 -4.38 5.50 -14.51
C MET A 64 -3.32 5.04 -13.50
N VAL A 65 -3.71 4.90 -12.24
CA VAL A 65 -2.84 4.47 -11.14
C VAL A 65 -3.42 3.24 -10.46
N PHE A 66 -2.61 2.18 -10.39
CA PHE A 66 -2.92 1.00 -9.59
C PHE A 66 -2.18 1.06 -8.25
N VAL A 67 -2.94 1.12 -7.15
CA VAL A 67 -2.38 1.10 -5.80
C VAL A 67 -2.52 -0.30 -5.23
N THR A 68 -1.39 -0.99 -5.01
CA THR A 68 -1.36 -2.32 -4.42
C THR A 68 -0.72 -2.32 -3.04
N ALA A 69 -1.37 -2.97 -2.08
CA ALA A 69 -0.89 -3.05 -0.70
C ALA A 69 -1.47 -4.25 0.05
N GLY A 70 -0.70 -4.77 1.00
CA GLY A 70 -1.21 -5.69 2.02
C GLY A 70 -1.82 -4.91 3.20
N MET A 71 -3.09 -5.16 3.49
CA MET A 71 -3.78 -4.52 4.59
C MET A 71 -3.51 -5.22 5.91
N GLY A 72 -3.61 -4.47 7.01
CA GLY A 72 -3.41 -4.96 8.37
C GLY A 72 -2.04 -4.65 8.97
N GLY A 73 -1.05 -4.34 8.14
CA GLY A 73 0.25 -3.81 8.55
C GLY A 73 0.22 -2.32 8.90
N GLY A 74 1.39 -1.68 8.93
CA GLY A 74 1.53 -0.25 9.20
C GLY A 74 1.58 0.58 7.92
N THR A 75 2.64 0.40 7.11
CA THR A 75 2.89 1.21 5.91
C THR A 75 1.78 1.07 4.89
N GLY A 76 1.46 -0.15 4.44
CA GLY A 76 0.40 -0.36 3.45
C GLY A 76 -0.96 0.20 3.90
N THR A 77 -1.42 -0.22 5.08
CA THR A 77 -2.71 0.21 5.64
C THR A 77 -2.85 1.73 5.77
N GLY A 78 -1.79 2.43 6.17
CA GLY A 78 -1.82 3.87 6.43
C GLY A 78 -1.47 4.75 5.22
N ALA A 79 -0.51 4.30 4.41
CA ALA A 79 0.00 5.07 3.27
C ALA A 79 -0.81 4.86 1.99
N ALA A 80 -1.34 3.66 1.75
CA ALA A 80 -2.08 3.38 0.51
C ALA A 80 -3.30 4.29 0.29
N PRO A 81 -4.13 4.62 1.31
CA PRO A 81 -5.20 5.60 1.14
C PRO A 81 -4.69 6.99 0.73
N VAL A 82 -3.55 7.43 1.28
CA VAL A 82 -2.94 8.73 0.95
C VAL A 82 -2.41 8.75 -0.49
N VAL A 83 -1.72 7.68 -0.90
CA VAL A 83 -1.24 7.53 -2.29
C VAL A 83 -2.40 7.54 -3.27
N SER A 84 -3.49 6.81 -2.96
CA SER A 84 -4.68 6.75 -3.81
C SER A 84 -5.37 8.11 -3.91
N GLN A 85 -5.49 8.83 -2.78
CA GLN A 85 -6.03 10.19 -2.75
C GLN A 85 -5.22 11.14 -3.65
N VAL A 86 -3.89 11.11 -3.57
CA VAL A 86 -3.02 11.96 -4.41
C VAL A 86 -3.20 11.64 -5.89
N ALA A 87 -3.34 10.36 -6.25
CA ALA A 87 -3.59 9.96 -7.63
C ALA A 87 -4.92 10.54 -8.16
N MET A 88 -6.00 10.45 -7.37
CA MET A 88 -7.30 11.03 -7.70
C MET A 88 -7.25 12.56 -7.82
N GLU A 89 -6.55 13.25 -6.91
CA GLU A 89 -6.36 14.70 -6.96
C GLU A 89 -5.61 15.15 -8.21
N LEU A 90 -4.75 14.29 -8.76
CA LEU A 90 -4.04 14.53 -10.03
C LEU A 90 -4.88 14.18 -11.27
N GLY A 91 -6.10 13.68 -11.09
CA GLY A 91 -7.03 13.34 -12.16
C GLY A 91 -6.83 11.94 -12.77
N ALA A 92 -6.02 11.09 -12.14
CA ALA A 92 -5.80 9.72 -12.62
C ALA A 92 -6.93 8.78 -12.19
N LEU A 93 -7.35 7.88 -13.09
CA LEU A 93 -8.26 6.79 -12.72
C LEU A 93 -7.55 5.88 -11.71
N THR A 94 -8.08 5.78 -10.49
CA THR A 94 -7.38 5.17 -9.37
C THR A 94 -8.03 3.86 -8.96
N VAL A 95 -7.31 2.76 -9.18
CA VAL A 95 -7.75 1.40 -8.82
C VAL A 95 -6.89 0.85 -7.70
N ALA A 96 -7.49 0.59 -6.55
CA ALA A 96 -6.81 -0.04 -5.42
C ALA A 96 -7.01 -1.56 -5.46
N VAL A 97 -5.93 -2.33 -5.48
CA VAL A 97 -5.93 -3.80 -5.44
C VAL A 97 -5.19 -4.27 -4.21
N VAL A 98 -5.92 -4.68 -3.18
CA VAL A 98 -5.34 -4.92 -1.85
C VAL A 98 -5.70 -6.28 -1.28
N THR A 99 -4.84 -6.82 -0.43
CA THR A 99 -5.09 -8.08 0.27
C THR A 99 -5.58 -7.84 1.69
N ARG A 100 -6.51 -8.68 2.16
CA ARG A 100 -6.85 -8.80 3.58
C ARG A 100 -5.99 -9.89 4.22
N PRO A 101 -5.51 -9.70 5.46
CA PRO A 101 -4.66 -10.67 6.14
C PRO A 101 -5.39 -12.01 6.30
N PHE A 102 -4.63 -13.09 6.49
CA PHE A 102 -5.21 -14.37 6.89
C PHE A 102 -5.82 -14.28 8.28
N SER A 103 -6.84 -15.09 8.54
CA SER A 103 -7.47 -15.20 9.86
C SER A 103 -6.47 -15.57 10.97
N PHE A 104 -5.41 -16.33 10.65
CA PHE A 104 -4.38 -16.72 11.61
C PHE A 104 -3.37 -15.61 11.97
N GLU A 105 -3.31 -14.50 11.23
CA GLU A 105 -2.39 -13.39 11.53
C GLU A 105 -2.84 -12.54 12.72
N GLY A 106 -4.03 -12.83 13.26
CA GLY A 106 -4.53 -12.32 14.51
C GLY A 106 -5.46 -11.10 14.37
N PRO A 107 -6.28 -10.84 15.41
CA PRO A 107 -7.37 -9.85 15.34
C PRO A 107 -6.89 -8.41 15.17
N LYS A 108 -5.67 -8.09 15.61
CA LYS A 108 -5.08 -6.76 15.45
C LYS A 108 -4.83 -6.41 13.98
N ARG A 109 -4.31 -7.37 13.18
CA ARG A 109 -4.11 -7.15 11.74
C ARG A 109 -5.44 -6.97 11.02
N GLU A 110 -6.43 -7.79 11.37
CA GLU A 110 -7.77 -7.68 10.78
C GLU A 110 -8.43 -6.32 11.11
N ALA A 111 -8.37 -5.86 12.36
CA ALA A 111 -8.89 -4.56 12.75
C ALA A 111 -8.19 -3.39 12.00
N ASN A 112 -6.87 -3.47 11.86
CA ASN A 112 -6.12 -2.50 11.05
C ASN A 112 -6.56 -2.55 9.58
N ALA A 113 -6.74 -3.74 9.02
CA ALA A 113 -7.14 -3.91 7.63
C ALA A 113 -8.51 -3.27 7.36
N GLN A 114 -9.49 -3.49 8.24
CA GLN A 114 -10.82 -2.88 8.12
C GLN A 114 -10.76 -1.35 8.11
N LYS A 115 -9.94 -0.74 8.97
CA LYS A 115 -9.72 0.71 8.99
C LYS A 115 -9.15 1.21 7.66
N GLY A 116 -8.06 0.59 7.20
CA GLY A 116 -7.43 1.01 5.94
C GLY A 116 -8.33 0.79 4.72
N LEU A 117 -9.16 -0.27 4.71
CA LEU A 117 -10.13 -0.52 3.63
C LEU A 117 -11.24 0.52 3.60
N ALA A 118 -11.74 0.94 4.77
CA ALA A 118 -12.74 2.00 4.86
C ALA A 118 -12.21 3.33 4.31
N ASP A 119 -10.93 3.63 4.54
CA ASP A 119 -10.28 4.82 4.00
C ASP A 119 -9.98 4.69 2.50
N LEU A 120 -9.48 3.54 2.03
CA LEU A 120 -9.26 3.30 0.59
C LEU A 120 -10.55 3.41 -0.22
N LYS A 121 -11.67 2.89 0.30
CA LYS A 121 -12.97 2.97 -0.36
C LYS A 121 -13.41 4.42 -0.64
N LYS A 122 -12.97 5.37 0.18
CA LYS A 122 -13.28 6.80 -0.01
C LYS A 122 -12.30 7.51 -0.95
N ASN A 123 -11.12 6.92 -1.16
CA ASN A 123 -9.98 7.51 -1.86
C ASN A 123 -9.56 6.69 -3.10
N SER A 124 -10.46 5.91 -3.68
CA SER A 124 -10.23 5.20 -4.95
C SER A 124 -11.53 5.10 -5.74
N ASP A 125 -11.42 5.08 -7.07
CA ASP A 125 -12.57 4.89 -7.96
C ASP A 125 -13.06 3.45 -7.93
N THR A 126 -12.13 2.50 -7.79
CA THR A 126 -12.42 1.07 -7.66
C THR A 126 -11.52 0.45 -6.61
N LEU A 127 -12.12 -0.35 -5.72
CA LEU A 127 -11.41 -1.11 -4.69
C LEU A 127 -11.66 -2.60 -4.89
N ILE A 128 -10.60 -3.33 -5.24
CA ILE A 128 -10.58 -4.79 -5.35
C ILE A 128 -9.91 -5.35 -4.09
N VAL A 129 -10.66 -6.14 -3.32
CA VAL A 129 -10.19 -6.75 -2.08
C VAL A 129 -10.03 -8.25 -2.25
N ILE A 130 -8.81 -8.74 -2.06
CA ILE A 130 -8.46 -10.16 -2.15
C ILE A 130 -8.29 -10.72 -0.74
N PRO A 131 -9.22 -11.53 -0.23
CA PRO A 131 -9.06 -12.16 1.08
C PRO A 131 -8.02 -13.29 1.00
N ASN A 132 -6.93 -13.18 1.76
CA ASN A 132 -5.87 -14.19 1.76
C ASN A 132 -6.38 -15.59 2.12
N ASP A 133 -7.39 -15.70 2.98
CA ASP A 133 -8.00 -17.00 3.35
C ASP A 133 -8.53 -17.78 2.13
N LYS A 134 -8.93 -17.09 1.04
CA LYS A 134 -9.34 -17.77 -0.20
C LYS A 134 -8.17 -18.39 -0.96
N LEU A 135 -6.95 -17.91 -0.75
CA LEU A 135 -5.76 -18.52 -1.36
C LEU A 135 -5.57 -19.95 -0.85
N MET A 136 -5.86 -20.23 0.43
CA MET A 136 -5.74 -21.58 1.01
C MET A 136 -6.62 -22.62 0.30
N SER A 137 -7.75 -22.22 -0.29
CA SER A 137 -8.58 -23.14 -1.07
C SER A 137 -8.01 -23.48 -2.45
N VAL A 138 -7.03 -22.70 -2.92
CA VAL A 138 -6.42 -22.82 -4.25
C VAL A 138 -5.01 -23.39 -4.17
N VAL A 139 -4.26 -23.11 -3.10
CA VAL A 139 -2.95 -23.71 -2.88
C VAL A 139 -3.12 -25.11 -2.30
N GLY A 140 -2.60 -26.14 -2.99
CA GLY A 140 -2.62 -27.53 -2.53
C GLY A 140 -1.92 -27.71 -1.18
N LYS A 141 -2.08 -28.90 -0.57
CA LYS A 141 -1.63 -29.24 0.80
C LYS A 141 -0.12 -29.07 1.11
N ASP A 142 0.70 -28.66 0.15
CA ASP A 142 2.17 -28.62 0.25
C ASP A 142 2.77 -27.21 0.43
N VAL A 143 2.03 -26.28 1.04
CA VAL A 143 2.61 -25.00 1.49
C VAL A 143 3.15 -25.19 2.92
N PRO A 144 4.46 -24.94 3.17
CA PRO A 144 5.06 -25.06 4.50
C PRO A 144 4.44 -24.13 5.55
#